data_AF-A0A8S0PKG4-F1
#
_entry.id   AF-A0A8S0PKG4-F1
#
_cell.length_a   1.000
_cell.length_b   1.000
_cell.length_c   1.000
_cell.angle_alpha   90.00
_cell.angle_beta   90.00
_cell.angle_gamma   90.00
#
_symmetry.space_group_name_H-M   'P 1'
#
loop_
_entity.id
_entity.type
_entity.pdbx_description
1 polymer ?
#
loop_
_entity_poly.entity_id
_entity_poly.type
_entity_poly.pdbx_seq_one_letter_code
_entity_poly.pdbx_strand_id
1 'polypeptide(L)'
;MASNTWTSFHILTLFLILFPLSNSIDFDYPAVFNFGDSNSDTGNLVAGLGERLDPPNGQIYFKKPSGRFCDGRLIIDFLMDAMELPFLNAYLEAIGAPSFRKGCNFAAAGSTILPATASSVSPFSFGIQVAQFFRFKARVQELQAKTSKYDKYIPPRDFFQKGLYMFDIGQNDLAGAFYSKTFDQILASIPSILLEFEDGIKKLYDQQARNFWIHNTGPLGCLPQNIAKFGNDPSKLDELGCLSTHNQASRLLNLQLNALTKKLQGQYPDANFTYVDIFTIKYNLIANYSRYG
;
A
#
# COMPACT_ATOMS: atom_id res chain seq x y z
N MET A 1 -85.66 5.33 15.49
CA MET A 1 -84.74 5.77 16.56
C MET A 1 -83.51 4.89 16.52
N ALA A 2 -82.33 5.52 16.61
CA ALA A 2 -80.97 4.97 16.70
C ALA A 2 -80.46 4.12 15.53
N SER A 3 -79.76 4.76 14.58
CA SER A 3 -78.74 4.11 13.74
C SER A 3 -77.36 4.60 14.18
N ASN A 4 -76.59 3.73 14.83
CA ASN A 4 -75.22 4.00 15.30
C ASN A 4 -74.25 4.04 14.11
N THR A 5 -73.67 5.20 13.83
CA THR A 5 -72.51 5.33 12.93
C THR A 5 -71.22 5.21 13.75
N TRP A 6 -70.51 4.10 13.59
CA TRP A 6 -69.16 3.93 14.13
C TRP A 6 -68.15 4.68 13.25
N THR A 7 -67.49 5.68 13.81
CA THR A 7 -66.33 6.34 13.19
C THR A 7 -65.05 5.62 13.62
N SER A 8 -64.45 4.85 12.70
CA SER A 8 -63.14 4.23 12.90
C SER A 8 -62.03 5.26 12.69
N PHE A 9 -61.35 5.65 13.77
CA PHE A 9 -60.09 6.41 13.69
C PHE A 9 -58.95 5.45 13.33
N HIS A 10 -58.39 5.56 12.13
CA HIS A 10 -57.14 4.89 11.77
C HIS A 10 -55.97 5.75 12.24
N ILE A 11 -55.28 5.31 13.30
CA ILE A 11 -53.99 5.87 13.71
C ILE A 11 -52.93 5.34 12.74
N LEU A 12 -52.37 6.22 11.92
CA LEU A 12 -51.25 5.90 11.03
C LEU A 12 -49.95 6.01 11.84
N THR A 13 -49.43 4.89 12.34
CA THR A 13 -48.12 4.82 12.99
C THR A 13 -47.00 4.90 11.94
N LEU A 14 -46.31 6.04 11.90
CA LEU A 14 -45.12 6.24 11.06
C LEU A 14 -43.93 5.52 11.70
N PHE A 15 -43.54 4.36 11.17
CA PHE A 15 -42.29 3.69 11.55
C PHE A 15 -41.11 4.47 10.95
N LEU A 16 -40.45 5.30 11.76
CA LEU A 16 -39.13 5.84 11.45
C LEU A 16 -38.12 4.69 11.52
N ILE A 17 -37.80 4.11 10.36
CA ILE A 17 -36.68 3.19 10.21
C ILE A 17 -35.40 4.02 10.38
N LEU A 18 -34.82 3.99 11.58
CA LEU A 18 -33.46 4.44 11.82
C LEU A 18 -32.52 3.47 11.10
N PHE A 19 -32.21 3.74 9.84
CA PHE A 19 -31.08 3.10 9.19
C PHE A 19 -29.82 3.46 9.97
N PRO A 20 -28.96 2.49 10.32
CA PRO A 20 -27.65 2.84 10.85
C PRO A 20 -26.98 3.73 9.80
N LEU A 21 -26.50 4.90 10.21
CA LEU A 21 -25.58 5.70 9.40
C LEU A 21 -24.39 4.79 9.10
N SER A 22 -24.36 4.18 7.92
CA SER A 22 -23.13 3.58 7.45
C SER A 22 -22.19 4.75 7.23
N ASN A 23 -21.12 4.82 8.00
CA ASN A 23 -20.00 5.66 7.62
C ASN A 23 -19.48 5.09 6.30
N SER A 24 -19.95 5.63 5.17
CA SER A 24 -19.30 5.37 3.90
C SER A 24 -17.89 5.93 4.06
N ILE A 25 -16.87 5.07 3.93
CA ILE A 25 -15.54 5.56 3.64
C ILE A 25 -15.68 6.19 2.26
N ASP A 26 -15.68 7.52 2.21
CA ASP A 26 -15.58 8.24 0.96
C ASP A 26 -14.15 8.03 0.46
N PHE A 27 -13.98 6.99 -0.36
CA PHE A 27 -12.70 6.66 -0.98
C PHE A 27 -12.54 7.53 -2.23
N ASP A 28 -12.55 8.85 -2.03
CA ASP A 28 -12.40 9.87 -3.07
C ASP A 28 -11.22 10.77 -2.72
N TYR A 29 -10.06 10.44 -3.30
CA TYR A 29 -8.85 11.23 -3.17
C TYR A 29 -8.48 11.83 -4.52
N PRO A 30 -8.09 13.12 -4.59
CA PRO A 30 -7.82 13.75 -5.89
C PRO A 30 -6.52 13.28 -6.55
N ALA A 31 -5.61 12.67 -5.76
CA ALA A 31 -4.35 12.10 -6.20
C ALA A 31 -3.84 11.04 -5.22
N VAL A 32 -2.97 10.15 -5.69
CA VAL A 32 -2.31 9.12 -4.87
C VAL A 32 -0.78 9.18 -5.00
N PHE A 33 -0.09 9.21 -3.87
CA PHE A 33 1.36 9.12 -3.79
C PHE A 33 1.74 7.78 -3.15
N ASN A 34 2.24 6.84 -3.94
CA ASN A 34 2.48 5.47 -3.48
C ASN A 34 3.96 5.22 -3.18
N PHE A 35 4.23 4.54 -2.07
CA PHE A 35 5.54 4.11 -1.59
C PHE A 35 5.46 2.62 -1.32
N GLY A 36 6.52 1.87 -1.59
CA GLY A 36 6.38 0.43 -1.52
C GLY A 36 7.51 -0.38 -2.10
N ASP A 37 7.25 -1.68 -2.18
CA ASP A 37 8.07 -2.65 -2.89
C ASP A 37 7.40 -3.18 -4.18
N SER A 38 7.75 -4.40 -4.58
CA SER A 38 7.22 -5.08 -5.77
C SER A 38 5.71 -5.27 -5.75
N ASN A 39 5.06 -5.29 -4.59
CA ASN A 39 3.60 -5.39 -4.48
C ASN A 39 2.87 -4.19 -5.09
N SER A 40 3.57 -3.06 -5.25
CA SER A 40 3.00 -1.83 -5.80
C SER A 40 3.90 -1.13 -6.82
N ASP A 41 5.03 -1.71 -7.24
CA ASP A 41 5.92 -1.15 -8.26
C ASP A 41 5.26 -1.17 -9.66
N THR A 42 5.14 0.00 -10.27
CA THR A 42 4.56 0.18 -11.61
C THR A 42 5.60 0.39 -12.72
N GLY A 43 6.88 0.22 -12.41
CA GLY A 43 7.99 0.28 -13.37
C GLY A 43 9.23 1.05 -12.89
N ASN A 44 9.32 1.45 -11.61
CA ASN A 44 10.49 2.16 -11.10
C ASN A 44 11.75 1.29 -11.13
N LEU A 45 11.69 0.00 -10.77
CA LEU A 45 12.89 -0.84 -10.85
C LEU A 45 13.37 -0.98 -12.31
N VAL A 46 12.43 -1.23 -13.23
CA VAL A 46 12.67 -1.33 -14.68
C VAL A 46 13.32 -0.06 -15.22
N ALA A 47 12.70 1.10 -14.98
CA ALA A 47 13.22 2.38 -15.46
C ALA A 47 14.53 2.79 -14.77
N GLY A 48 14.68 2.48 -13.48
CA GLY A 48 15.82 2.88 -12.67
C GLY A 48 17.09 2.06 -12.91
N LEU A 49 16.96 0.75 -13.13
CA LEU A 49 18.09 -0.16 -13.33
C LEU A 49 18.25 -0.63 -14.79
N GLY A 50 17.33 -0.23 -15.67
CA GLY A 50 17.31 -0.73 -17.06
C GLY A 50 16.95 -2.22 -17.15
N GLU A 51 16.27 -2.75 -16.12
CA GLU A 51 15.82 -4.13 -16.11
C GLU A 51 14.66 -4.35 -17.07
N ARG A 52 14.49 -5.59 -17.52
CA ARG A 52 13.37 -5.98 -18.37
C ARG A 52 12.55 -7.05 -17.66
N LEU A 53 11.28 -6.74 -17.42
CA LEU A 53 10.31 -7.74 -16.95
C LEU A 53 9.69 -8.44 -18.15
N ASP A 54 10.24 -9.61 -18.48
CA ASP A 54 9.69 -10.49 -19.49
C ASP A 54 8.41 -11.21 -19.01
N PRO A 55 7.65 -11.87 -19.90
CA PRO A 55 6.51 -12.69 -19.51
C PRO A 55 6.83 -13.64 -18.33
N PRO A 56 5.89 -13.82 -17.38
CA PRO A 56 4.45 -13.52 -17.52
C PRO A 56 4.05 -12.07 -17.22
N ASN A 57 4.98 -11.18 -16.85
CA ASN A 57 4.65 -9.83 -16.39
C ASN A 57 3.87 -9.00 -17.43
N GLY A 58 2.67 -8.57 -17.06
CA GLY A 58 1.73 -7.82 -17.90
C GLY A 58 1.00 -8.65 -18.99
N GLN A 59 1.24 -9.95 -19.09
CA GLN A 59 0.69 -10.80 -20.17
C GLN A 59 -0.85 -10.89 -20.19
N ILE A 60 -1.51 -10.90 -19.03
CA ILE A 60 -2.96 -11.09 -18.92
C ILE A 60 -3.73 -9.78 -19.08
N TYR A 61 -3.37 -8.71 -18.39
CA TYR A 61 -4.12 -7.45 -18.47
C TYR A 61 -3.58 -6.50 -19.54
N PHE A 62 -2.28 -6.19 -19.50
CA PHE A 62 -1.67 -5.18 -20.35
C PHE A 62 -1.30 -5.71 -21.75
N LYS A 63 -1.24 -7.04 -21.92
CA LYS A 63 -0.85 -7.76 -23.14
C LYS A 63 0.57 -7.42 -23.63
N LYS A 64 1.40 -6.86 -22.75
CA LYS A 64 2.81 -6.49 -22.98
C LYS A 64 3.52 -6.32 -21.62
N PRO A 65 4.86 -6.32 -21.57
CA PRO A 65 5.61 -5.92 -20.39
C PRO A 65 5.11 -4.59 -19.83
N SER A 66 4.64 -4.60 -18.58
CA SER A 66 3.96 -3.47 -17.93
C SER A 66 4.80 -2.77 -16.86
N GLY A 67 6.01 -3.28 -16.58
CA GLY A 67 6.83 -2.83 -15.46
C GLY A 67 6.35 -3.32 -14.08
N ARG A 68 5.24 -4.06 -14.01
CA ARG A 68 4.67 -4.61 -12.77
C ARG A 68 5.11 -6.05 -12.57
N PHE A 69 5.41 -6.43 -11.32
CA PHE A 69 5.74 -7.81 -10.92
C PHE A 69 4.48 -8.66 -10.77
N CYS A 70 3.65 -8.66 -11.82
CA CYS A 70 2.37 -9.34 -11.91
C CYS A 70 2.04 -9.55 -13.38
N ASP A 71 1.31 -10.61 -13.70
CA ASP A 71 0.80 -10.86 -15.05
C ASP A 71 -0.28 -9.85 -15.49
N GLY A 72 -0.78 -9.04 -14.57
CA GLY A 72 -1.70 -7.96 -14.84
C GLY A 72 -1.56 -6.80 -13.86
N ARG A 73 -2.69 -6.44 -13.26
CA ARG A 73 -2.85 -5.30 -12.36
C ARG A 73 -2.35 -5.62 -10.94
N LEU A 74 -1.78 -4.64 -10.28
CA LEU A 74 -1.44 -4.65 -8.86
C LEU A 74 -2.62 -4.15 -8.01
N ILE A 75 -2.57 -4.36 -6.69
CA ILE A 75 -3.60 -3.85 -5.75
C ILE A 75 -3.80 -2.35 -5.93
N ILE A 76 -2.71 -1.59 -6.10
CA ILE A 76 -2.77 -0.14 -6.35
C ILE A 76 -3.56 0.20 -7.62
N ASP A 77 -3.47 -0.59 -8.69
CA ASP A 77 -4.23 -0.33 -9.92
C ASP A 77 -5.74 -0.52 -9.71
N PHE A 78 -6.14 -1.54 -8.95
CA PHE A 78 -7.55 -1.75 -8.60
C PHE A 78 -8.10 -0.62 -7.71
N LEU A 79 -7.27 -0.06 -6.82
CA LEU A 79 -7.66 1.09 -6.01
C LEU A 79 -7.77 2.36 -6.85
N MET A 80 -6.87 2.58 -7.80
CA MET A 80 -6.99 3.69 -8.76
C MET A 80 -8.28 3.56 -9.59
N ASP A 81 -8.61 2.36 -10.08
CA ASP A 81 -9.87 2.09 -10.80
C ASP A 81 -11.10 2.41 -9.92
N ALA A 82 -11.07 2.02 -8.64
CA ALA A 82 -12.16 2.28 -7.70
C ALA A 82 -12.37 3.78 -7.41
N MET A 83 -11.33 4.60 -7.53
CA MET A 83 -11.38 6.06 -7.45
C MET A 83 -11.64 6.75 -8.80
N GLU A 84 -11.88 5.97 -9.87
CA GLU A 84 -11.99 6.47 -11.24
C GLU A 84 -10.78 7.32 -11.68
N LEU A 85 -9.59 6.95 -11.21
CA LEU A 85 -8.33 7.60 -11.53
C LEU A 85 -7.49 6.77 -12.51
N PRO A 86 -6.66 7.41 -13.36
CA PRO A 86 -5.72 6.68 -14.20
C PRO A 86 -4.67 5.97 -13.34
N PHE A 87 -4.16 4.83 -13.82
CA PHE A 87 -3.06 4.15 -13.14
C PHE A 87 -1.86 5.06 -12.91
N LEU A 88 -1.20 4.86 -11.76
CA LEU A 88 -0.03 5.64 -11.41
C LEU A 88 1.14 5.33 -12.35
N ASN A 89 1.85 6.38 -12.70
CA ASN A 89 3.12 6.32 -13.42
C ASN A 89 4.27 6.22 -12.41
N ALA A 90 5.29 5.44 -12.77
CA ALA A 90 6.55 5.34 -12.04
C ALA A 90 7.30 6.68 -12.08
N TYR A 91 7.80 7.12 -10.92
CA TYR A 91 8.60 8.34 -10.80
C TYR A 91 9.84 8.36 -11.70
N LEU A 92 10.48 7.20 -11.89
CA LEU A 92 11.71 7.06 -12.67
C LEU A 92 11.48 6.93 -14.18
N GLU A 93 10.23 6.84 -14.64
CA GLU A 93 9.93 6.79 -16.08
C GLU A 93 9.98 8.19 -16.69
N ALA A 94 10.93 8.39 -17.62
CA ALA A 94 11.25 9.71 -18.17
C ALA A 94 10.57 9.97 -19.53
N ILE A 95 10.23 8.93 -20.30
CA ILE A 95 9.79 9.06 -21.69
C ILE A 95 8.34 8.61 -21.84
N GLY A 96 7.58 9.24 -22.74
CA GLY A 96 6.22 8.81 -23.08
C GLY A 96 5.09 9.65 -22.49
N ALA A 97 5.40 10.86 -22.00
CA ALA A 97 4.45 11.79 -21.39
C ALA A 97 3.64 11.20 -20.21
N PRO A 98 4.28 10.54 -19.21
CA PRO A 98 3.57 10.18 -18.00
C PRO A 98 2.96 11.45 -17.38
N SER A 99 1.64 11.45 -17.23
CA SER A 99 0.98 12.49 -16.45
C SER A 99 1.03 12.09 -14.99
N PHE A 100 1.62 12.96 -14.18
CA PHE A 100 1.62 12.83 -12.72
C PHE A 100 0.51 13.66 -12.08
N ARG A 101 -0.43 14.19 -12.88
CA ARG A 101 -1.49 15.08 -12.38
C ARG A 101 -2.33 14.46 -11.27
N LYS A 102 -2.52 13.14 -11.32
CA LYS A 102 -3.29 12.35 -10.36
C LYS A 102 -2.41 11.59 -9.36
N GLY A 103 -1.16 12.00 -9.23
CA GLY A 103 -0.21 11.42 -8.30
C GLY A 103 0.95 10.71 -8.98
N CYS A 104 1.77 10.03 -8.18
CA CYS A 104 3.04 9.45 -8.60
C CYS A 104 3.34 8.20 -7.77
N ASN A 105 3.95 7.21 -8.40
CA ASN A 105 4.40 6.02 -7.70
C ASN A 105 5.91 6.02 -7.51
N PHE A 106 6.36 5.92 -6.25
CA PHE A 106 7.76 5.83 -5.85
C PHE A 106 8.16 4.42 -5.42
N ALA A 107 7.21 3.48 -5.31
CA ALA A 107 7.49 2.08 -4.99
C ALA A 107 8.42 1.46 -6.03
N ALA A 108 9.38 0.66 -5.57
CA ALA A 108 10.32 -0.05 -6.41
C ALA A 108 10.50 -1.48 -5.91
N ALA A 109 10.56 -2.46 -6.80
CA ALA A 109 10.69 -3.85 -6.40
C ALA A 109 11.95 -4.12 -5.58
N GLY A 110 11.85 -5.06 -4.63
CA GLY A 110 12.94 -5.43 -3.72
C GLY A 110 13.28 -4.38 -2.66
N SER A 111 12.57 -3.24 -2.61
CA SER A 111 12.83 -2.19 -1.63
C SER A 111 12.58 -2.63 -0.19
N THR A 112 13.45 -2.15 0.69
CA THR A 112 13.38 -2.29 2.14
C THR A 112 13.02 -0.96 2.80
N ILE A 113 12.48 -1.01 4.01
CA ILE A 113 12.36 0.17 4.86
C ILE A 113 13.76 0.65 5.26
N LEU A 114 14.59 -0.27 5.77
CA LEU A 114 15.96 0.05 6.16
C LEU A 114 16.79 0.54 4.96
N PRO A 115 17.80 1.40 5.19
CA PRO A 115 18.70 1.87 4.15
C PRO A 115 19.34 0.72 3.36
N ALA A 116 19.40 0.89 2.03
CA ALA A 116 20.06 -0.07 1.16
C ALA A 116 21.56 -0.13 1.44
N THR A 117 22.13 -1.33 1.32
CA THR A 117 23.56 -1.60 1.41
C THR A 117 24.06 -2.16 0.08
N ALA A 118 25.38 -2.39 -0.05
CA ALA A 118 25.95 -2.97 -1.26
C ALA A 118 25.40 -4.36 -1.62
N SER A 119 24.81 -5.09 -0.67
CA SER A 119 24.18 -6.39 -0.90
C SER A 119 22.66 -6.32 -1.08
N SER A 120 22.06 -5.12 -1.02
CA SER A 120 20.62 -4.96 -1.22
C SER A 120 20.24 -5.21 -2.68
N VAL A 121 19.14 -5.93 -2.87
CA VAL A 121 18.57 -6.22 -4.22
C VAL A 121 18.08 -4.95 -4.90
N SER A 122 17.62 -3.97 -4.12
CA SER A 122 17.13 -2.69 -4.60
C SER A 122 17.85 -1.54 -3.90
N PRO A 123 18.34 -0.53 -4.65
CA PRO A 123 18.91 0.68 -4.05
C PRO A 123 17.84 1.66 -3.56
N PHE A 124 16.56 1.43 -3.90
CA PHE A 124 15.46 2.38 -3.70
C PHE A 124 14.75 2.14 -2.36
N SER A 125 15.47 2.20 -1.23
CA SER A 125 14.88 2.04 0.11
C SER A 125 13.80 3.08 0.40
N PHE A 126 12.99 2.87 1.44
CA PHE A 126 11.92 3.79 1.83
C PHE A 126 12.41 5.25 1.95
N GLY A 127 13.54 5.47 2.62
CA GLY A 127 14.15 6.79 2.73
C GLY A 127 14.49 7.43 1.37
N ILE A 128 14.91 6.65 0.38
CA ILE A 128 15.14 7.12 -0.99
C ILE A 128 13.81 7.48 -1.67
N GLN A 129 12.76 6.66 -1.51
CA GLN A 129 11.44 6.95 -2.06
C GLN A 129 10.85 8.25 -1.47
N VAL A 130 11.02 8.48 -0.17
CA VAL A 130 10.65 9.75 0.48
C VAL A 130 11.45 10.93 -0.11
N ALA A 131 12.76 10.78 -0.32
CA ALA A 131 13.58 11.81 -0.95
C ALA A 131 13.16 12.09 -2.41
N GLN A 132 12.76 11.06 -3.17
CA GLN A 132 12.21 11.20 -4.51
C GLN A 132 10.89 12.00 -4.48
N PHE A 133 10.00 11.74 -3.52
CA PHE A 133 8.79 12.54 -3.33
C PHE A 133 9.11 14.02 -3.04
N PHE A 134 10.09 14.29 -2.18
CA PHE A 134 10.50 15.67 -1.84
C PHE A 134 10.98 16.41 -3.10
N ARG A 135 11.83 15.75 -3.89
CA ARG A 135 12.30 16.28 -5.18
C ARG A 135 11.15 16.50 -6.15
N PHE A 136 10.24 15.52 -6.26
CA PHE A 136 9.06 15.60 -7.11
C PHE A 136 8.19 16.81 -6.73
N LYS A 137 7.80 16.93 -5.46
CA LYS A 137 6.97 18.04 -4.96
C LYS A 137 7.62 19.39 -5.20
N ALA A 138 8.91 19.53 -4.86
CA ALA A 138 9.67 20.76 -5.09
C ALA A 138 9.70 21.14 -6.58
N ARG A 139 9.92 20.17 -7.47
CA ARG A 139 9.94 20.40 -8.91
C ARG A 139 8.58 20.80 -9.46
N VAL A 140 7.49 20.18 -8.99
CA VAL A 140 6.12 20.56 -9.36
C VAL A 140 5.85 22.01 -8.98
N GLN A 141 6.18 22.41 -7.75
CA GLN A 141 6.00 23.77 -7.27
C GLN A 141 6.83 24.80 -8.06
N GLU A 142 8.08 24.46 -8.36
CA GLU A 142 8.97 25.31 -9.18
C GLU A 142 8.40 25.52 -10.60
N LEU A 143 7.88 24.46 -11.23
CA LEU A 143 7.29 24.54 -12.56
C LEU A 143 6.01 25.39 -12.57
N GLN A 144 5.13 25.19 -11.59
CA GLN A 144 3.88 25.96 -11.44
C GLN A 144 4.13 27.44 -11.19
N ALA A 145 5.20 27.78 -10.47
CA ALA A 145 5.59 29.18 -10.23
C ALA A 145 6.06 29.88 -11.51
N LYS A 146 6.56 29.12 -12.50
CA LYS A 146 7.12 29.67 -13.76
C LYS A 146 6.11 29.72 -14.90
N THR A 147 5.21 28.74 -14.99
CA THR A 147 4.27 28.64 -16.12
C THR A 147 3.11 27.68 -15.82
N SER A 148 1.93 27.97 -16.37
CA SER A 148 0.77 27.07 -16.35
C SER A 148 0.82 25.98 -17.43
N LYS A 149 1.83 25.98 -18.31
CA LYS A 149 1.97 25.01 -19.42
C LYS A 149 1.95 23.55 -18.94
N TYR A 150 2.41 23.31 -17.71
CA TYR A 150 2.55 21.97 -17.15
C TYR A 150 1.37 21.52 -16.29
N ASP A 151 0.39 22.37 -16.00
CA ASP A 151 -0.71 22.09 -15.05
C ASP A 151 -1.56 20.86 -15.43
N LYS A 152 -1.58 20.50 -16.72
CA LYS A 152 -2.26 19.29 -17.21
C LYS A 152 -1.49 17.99 -16.93
N TYR A 153 -0.21 18.07 -16.55
CA TYR A 153 0.68 16.92 -16.33
C TYR A 153 1.15 16.77 -14.88
N ILE A 154 1.00 17.79 -14.03
CA ILE A 154 1.50 17.80 -12.65
C ILE A 154 0.38 18.07 -11.64
N PRO A 155 0.48 17.59 -10.39
CA PRO A 155 -0.55 17.80 -9.39
C PRO A 155 -0.76 19.29 -9.07
N PRO A 156 -2.01 19.76 -8.94
CA PRO A 156 -2.32 20.99 -8.22
C PRO A 156 -1.71 21.01 -6.81
N ARG A 157 -1.36 22.20 -6.31
CA ARG A 157 -0.66 22.34 -5.01
C ARG A 157 -1.43 21.76 -3.82
N ASP A 158 -2.75 21.88 -3.82
CA ASP A 158 -3.61 21.36 -2.76
C ASP A 158 -3.74 19.83 -2.78
N PHE A 159 -3.41 19.17 -3.90
CA PHE A 159 -3.43 17.71 -3.99
C PHE A 159 -2.36 17.06 -3.11
N PHE A 160 -1.26 17.75 -2.79
CA PHE A 160 -0.29 17.21 -1.83
C PHE A 160 -0.86 17.08 -0.42
N GLN A 161 -1.80 17.95 -0.04
CA GLN A 161 -2.47 17.86 1.26
C GLN A 161 -3.67 16.90 1.22
N LYS A 162 -4.47 16.95 0.15
CA LYS A 162 -5.68 16.16 0.00
C LYS A 162 -5.44 14.73 -0.48
N GLY A 163 -4.29 14.45 -1.08
CA GLY A 163 -3.99 13.15 -1.67
C GLY A 163 -3.84 12.03 -0.65
N LEU A 164 -3.97 10.80 -1.14
CA LEU A 164 -3.73 9.57 -0.40
C LEU A 164 -2.25 9.18 -0.50
N TYR A 165 -1.65 8.82 0.63
CA TYR A 165 -0.28 8.34 0.73
C TYR A 165 -0.33 6.85 1.08
N MET A 166 0.09 6.00 0.15
CA MET A 166 -0.03 4.53 0.28
C MET A 166 1.33 3.89 0.55
N PHE A 167 1.34 2.87 1.42
CA PHE A 167 2.56 2.17 1.85
C PHE A 167 2.34 0.66 1.84
N ASP A 168 3.11 -0.06 1.01
CA ASP A 168 3.21 -1.53 1.01
C ASP A 168 4.70 -1.92 0.98
N ILE A 169 5.33 -1.92 2.16
CA ILE A 169 6.78 -2.08 2.33
C ILE A 169 7.11 -2.73 3.67
N GLY A 170 8.30 -3.33 3.78
CA GLY A 170 8.81 -3.96 5.01
C GLY A 170 8.93 -5.48 4.92
N GLN A 171 8.26 -6.11 3.95
CA GLN A 171 8.33 -7.56 3.80
C GLN A 171 9.73 -8.02 3.35
N ASN A 172 10.42 -7.23 2.52
CA ASN A 172 11.80 -7.52 2.10
C ASN A 172 12.82 -7.40 3.24
N ASP A 173 12.60 -6.52 4.22
CA ASP A 173 13.45 -6.42 5.42
C ASP A 173 13.47 -7.75 6.19
N LEU A 174 12.29 -8.39 6.33
CA LEU A 174 12.17 -9.70 6.94
C LEU A 174 12.70 -10.80 6.02
N ALA A 175 12.25 -10.84 4.76
CA ALA A 175 12.59 -11.89 3.80
C ALA A 175 14.11 -12.00 3.61
N GLY A 176 14.80 -10.89 3.39
CA GLY A 176 16.26 -10.86 3.23
C GLY A 176 17.00 -11.30 4.49
N ALA A 177 16.47 -10.98 5.67
CA ALA A 177 17.11 -11.34 6.94
C ALA A 177 17.10 -12.86 7.19
N PHE A 178 16.08 -13.60 6.75
CA PHE A 178 16.03 -15.07 6.88
C PHE A 178 17.16 -15.80 6.13
N TYR A 179 17.83 -15.16 5.16
CA TYR A 179 18.97 -15.77 4.45
C TYR A 179 20.27 -15.76 5.24
N SER A 180 20.40 -14.92 6.28
CA SER A 180 21.69 -14.68 6.94
C SER A 180 21.63 -14.48 8.45
N LYS A 181 20.44 -14.32 9.04
CA LYS A 181 20.25 -14.05 10.47
C LYS A 181 19.50 -15.17 11.16
N THR A 182 19.73 -15.31 12.47
CA THR A 182 18.91 -16.17 13.33
C THR A 182 17.53 -15.56 13.54
N PHE A 183 16.55 -16.38 13.94
CA PHE A 183 15.20 -15.91 14.21
C PHE A 183 15.17 -14.78 15.25
N ASP A 184 15.90 -14.90 16.35
CA ASP A 184 15.97 -13.87 17.40
C ASP A 184 16.56 -12.56 16.88
N GLN A 185 17.59 -12.62 16.02
CA GLN A 185 18.16 -11.43 15.38
C GLN A 185 17.17 -10.75 14.44
N ILE A 186 16.32 -11.51 13.76
CA ILE A 186 15.25 -10.97 12.90
C ILE A 186 14.25 -10.22 13.78
N LEU A 187 13.75 -10.85 14.85
CA LEU A 187 12.79 -10.20 15.75
C LEU A 187 13.36 -8.94 16.40
N ALA A 188 14.64 -8.98 16.81
CA ALA A 188 15.34 -7.83 17.39
C ALA A 188 15.53 -6.66 16.42
N SER A 189 15.43 -6.90 15.10
CA SER A 189 15.55 -5.84 14.09
C SER A 189 14.26 -5.07 13.82
N ILE A 190 13.09 -5.62 14.18
CA ILE A 190 11.77 -5.02 13.92
C ILE A 190 11.64 -3.60 14.49
N PRO A 191 12.08 -3.30 15.73
CA PRO A 191 12.02 -1.94 16.26
C PRO A 191 12.78 -0.92 15.40
N SER A 192 13.95 -1.28 14.86
CA SER A 192 14.72 -0.39 13.99
C SER A 192 14.06 -0.17 12.63
N ILE A 193 13.45 -1.22 12.06
CA ILE A 193 12.63 -1.13 10.85
C ILE A 193 11.50 -0.11 11.06
N LEU A 194 10.75 -0.25 12.16
CA LEU A 194 9.61 0.63 12.43
C LEU A 194 10.01 2.06 12.80
N LEU A 195 11.18 2.26 13.41
CA LEU A 195 11.70 3.59 13.68
C LEU A 195 12.03 4.35 12.39
N GLU A 196 12.65 3.68 11.42
CA GLU A 196 12.93 4.26 10.10
C GLU A 196 11.63 4.54 9.33
N PHE A 197 10.64 3.65 9.43
CA PHE A 197 9.31 3.89 8.87
C PHE A 197 8.64 5.12 9.51
N GLU A 198 8.65 5.22 10.84
CA GLU A 198 8.10 6.37 11.59
C GLU A 198 8.75 7.68 11.16
N ASP A 199 10.07 7.71 11.00
CA ASP A 199 10.80 8.91 10.56
C ASP A 199 10.39 9.34 9.14
N GLY A 200 10.23 8.41 8.20
CA GLY A 200 9.73 8.71 6.86
C GLY A 200 8.28 9.21 6.86
N ILE A 201 7.40 8.63 7.68
CA ILE A 201 6.02 9.13 7.83
C ILE A 201 6.01 10.56 8.39
N LYS A 202 6.81 10.83 9.42
CA LYS A 202 6.96 12.18 9.98
C LYS A 202 7.43 13.18 8.93
N LYS A 203 8.45 12.83 8.15
CA LYS A 203 8.95 13.66 7.03
C LYS A 203 7.86 13.96 5.99
N LEU A 204 7.04 12.96 5.62
CA LEU A 204 5.92 13.16 4.69
C LEU A 204 4.82 14.04 5.30
N TYR A 205 4.50 13.86 6.58
CA TYR A 205 3.56 14.70 7.31
C TYR A 205 4.02 16.17 7.36
N ASP A 206 5.31 16.41 7.61
CA ASP A 206 5.94 17.73 7.57
C ASP A 206 5.89 18.34 6.16
N GLN A 207 5.80 17.50 5.13
CA GLN A 207 5.52 17.88 3.74
C GLN A 207 4.01 17.92 3.42
N GLN A 208 3.17 18.18 4.42
CA GLN A 208 1.72 18.37 4.31
C GLN A 208 0.91 17.12 3.96
N ALA A 209 1.50 15.92 3.95
CA ALA A 209 0.71 14.69 3.81
C ALA A 209 -0.27 14.56 4.97
N ARG A 210 -1.53 14.18 4.68
CA ARG A 210 -2.58 14.05 5.70
C ARG A 210 -3.39 12.76 5.65
N ASN A 211 -3.38 12.01 4.56
CA ASN A 211 -4.11 10.75 4.47
C ASN A 211 -3.13 9.61 4.23
N PHE A 212 -2.87 8.82 5.26
CA PHE A 212 -1.92 7.71 5.23
C PHE A 212 -2.67 6.37 5.20
N TRP A 213 -2.34 5.53 4.25
CA TRP A 213 -2.92 4.20 4.05
C TRP A 213 -1.81 3.17 4.08
N ILE A 214 -1.73 2.45 5.20
CA ILE A 214 -0.57 1.63 5.57
C ILE A 214 -0.99 0.17 5.50
N HIS A 215 -0.45 -0.56 4.54
CA HIS A 215 -0.53 -2.01 4.50
C HIS A 215 0.46 -2.62 5.50
N ASN A 216 0.00 -3.64 6.22
CA ASN A 216 0.93 -4.53 6.90
C ASN A 216 1.55 -5.54 5.92
N THR A 217 2.53 -6.31 6.38
CA THR A 217 3.15 -7.35 5.54
C THR A 217 2.22 -8.53 5.35
N GLY A 218 2.32 -9.21 4.21
CA GLY A 218 1.58 -10.44 3.94
C GLY A 218 2.11 -11.65 4.73
N PRO A 219 1.50 -12.84 4.53
CA PRO A 219 2.01 -14.08 5.13
C PRO A 219 3.29 -14.53 4.43
N LEU A 220 4.44 -13.99 4.88
CA LEU A 220 5.76 -14.23 4.30
C LEU A 220 6.10 -15.72 4.19
N GLY A 221 5.65 -16.52 5.16
CA GLY A 221 5.90 -17.96 5.18
C GLY A 221 5.14 -18.74 4.11
N CYS A 222 4.10 -18.14 3.52
CA CYS A 222 3.32 -18.73 2.45
C CYS A 222 3.83 -18.39 1.05
N LEU A 223 4.90 -17.58 0.92
CA LEU A 223 5.48 -17.28 -0.38
C LEU A 223 6.12 -18.55 -0.96
N PRO A 224 5.78 -18.96 -2.19
CA PRO A 224 6.36 -20.16 -2.81
C PRO A 224 7.89 -20.17 -2.82
N GLN A 225 8.52 -19.01 -3.04
CA GLN A 225 9.97 -18.86 -3.00
C GLN A 225 10.55 -19.23 -1.62
N ASN A 226 9.93 -18.76 -0.54
CA ASN A 226 10.40 -19.06 0.82
C ASN A 226 10.17 -20.52 1.16
N ILE A 227 9.01 -21.08 0.81
CA ILE A 227 8.71 -22.51 1.00
C ILE A 227 9.75 -23.37 0.28
N ALA A 228 10.03 -23.08 -0.99
CA ALA A 228 11.04 -23.82 -1.75
C ALA A 228 12.45 -23.73 -1.14
N LYS A 229 12.78 -22.59 -0.50
CA LYS A 229 14.12 -22.37 0.08
C LYS A 229 14.29 -22.95 1.49
N PHE A 230 13.28 -22.79 2.34
CA PHE A 230 13.38 -23.06 3.78
C PHE A 230 12.45 -24.18 4.27
N GLY A 231 11.54 -24.67 3.43
CA GLY A 231 10.49 -25.66 3.74
C GLY A 231 10.88 -27.12 3.55
N ASN A 232 12.17 -27.44 3.50
CA ASN A 232 12.65 -28.83 3.33
C ASN A 232 12.37 -29.73 4.55
N ASP A 233 12.02 -29.14 5.68
CA ASP A 233 11.67 -29.82 6.93
C ASP A 233 10.17 -29.62 7.21
N PRO A 234 9.33 -30.66 7.05
CA PRO A 234 7.88 -30.55 7.26
C PRO A 234 7.49 -30.06 8.65
N SER A 235 8.34 -30.24 9.68
CA SER A 235 8.05 -29.76 11.03
C SER A 235 8.03 -28.23 11.15
N LYS A 236 8.58 -27.52 10.14
CA LYS A 236 8.59 -26.06 10.08
C LYS A 236 7.35 -25.47 9.40
N LEU A 237 6.52 -26.32 8.81
CA LEU A 237 5.33 -25.91 8.07
C LEU A 237 4.10 -25.97 8.99
N ASP A 238 3.22 -25.00 8.85
CA ASP A 238 1.88 -25.03 9.45
C ASP A 238 0.92 -25.92 8.63
N GLU A 239 -0.32 -26.02 9.09
CA GLU A 239 -1.36 -26.85 8.46
C GLU A 239 -1.69 -26.44 7.01
N LEU A 240 -1.34 -25.22 6.60
CA LEU A 240 -1.52 -24.72 5.24
C LEU A 240 -0.24 -24.88 4.39
N GLY A 241 0.82 -25.50 4.93
CA GLY A 241 2.10 -25.67 4.26
C GLY A 241 2.97 -24.40 4.27
N CYS A 242 2.67 -23.41 5.11
CA CYS A 242 3.45 -22.19 5.21
C CYS A 242 4.51 -22.27 6.32
N LEU A 243 5.62 -21.57 6.15
CA LEU A 243 6.69 -21.52 7.16
C LEU A 243 6.26 -20.76 8.42
N SER A 244 6.12 -21.48 9.54
CA SER A 244 5.64 -20.94 10.80
C SER A 244 6.48 -19.77 11.32
N THR A 245 7.81 -19.87 11.28
CA THR A 245 8.72 -18.82 11.77
C THR A 245 8.66 -17.54 10.94
N HIS A 246 8.49 -17.65 9.62
CA HIS A 246 8.36 -16.50 8.74
C HIS A 246 7.02 -15.77 8.97
N ASN A 247 5.94 -16.53 9.13
CA ASN A 247 4.64 -15.98 9.50
C ASN A 247 4.67 -15.35 10.90
N GLN A 248 5.40 -15.94 11.86
CA GLN A 248 5.57 -15.38 13.20
C GLN A 248 6.29 -14.02 13.18
N ALA A 249 7.40 -13.91 12.42
CA ALA A 249 8.09 -12.63 12.25
C ALA A 249 7.19 -11.57 11.62
N SER A 250 6.43 -11.94 10.58
CA SER A 250 5.46 -11.05 9.91
C SER A 250 4.38 -10.58 10.88
N ARG A 251 3.79 -11.49 11.67
CA ARG A 251 2.80 -11.15 12.70
C ARG A 251 3.36 -10.21 13.77
N LEU A 252 4.59 -10.41 14.20
CA LEU A 252 5.22 -9.52 15.19
C LEU A 252 5.46 -8.12 14.63
N LEU A 253 5.97 -8.00 13.40
CA LEU A 253 6.12 -6.72 12.72
C LEU A 253 4.76 -6.04 12.56
N ASN A 254 3.74 -6.76 12.10
CA ASN A 254 2.39 -6.25 11.88
C ASN A 254 1.73 -5.78 13.18
N LEU A 255 1.92 -6.51 14.29
CA LEU A 255 1.44 -6.11 15.61
C LEU A 255 2.03 -4.76 16.04
N GLN A 256 3.35 -4.62 15.91
CA GLN A 256 4.05 -3.39 16.28
C GLN A 256 3.73 -2.23 15.31
N LEU A 257 3.57 -2.50 14.01
CA LEU A 257 3.15 -1.51 13.01
C LEU A 257 1.73 -0.99 13.29
N ASN A 258 0.80 -1.84 13.70
CA ASN A 258 -0.54 -1.41 14.11
C ASN A 258 -0.47 -0.50 15.35
N ALA A 259 0.34 -0.87 16.35
CA ALA A 259 0.57 -0.03 17.53
C ALA A 259 1.18 1.33 17.16
N LEU A 260 2.18 1.34 16.26
CA LEU A 260 2.76 2.56 15.71
C LEU A 260 1.72 3.41 14.97
N THR A 261 0.86 2.80 14.15
CA THR A 261 -0.19 3.52 13.43
C THR A 261 -1.17 4.20 14.39
N LYS A 262 -1.57 3.54 15.47
CA LYS A 262 -2.40 4.14 16.54
C LYS A 262 -1.67 5.27 17.28
N LYS A 263 -0.37 5.11 17.55
CA LYS A 263 0.46 6.17 18.13
C LYS A 263 0.48 7.41 17.21
N LEU A 264 0.73 7.22 15.91
CA LEU A 264 0.76 8.29 14.92
C LEU A 264 -0.60 9.01 14.83
N GLN A 265 -1.70 8.27 14.83
CA GLN A 265 -3.05 8.85 14.86
C GLN A 265 -3.29 9.73 16.09
N GLY A 266 -2.77 9.35 17.26
CA GLY A 266 -2.85 10.17 18.48
C GLY A 266 -1.93 11.40 18.46
N GLN A 267 -0.80 11.32 17.76
CA GLN A 267 0.18 12.42 17.67
C GLN A 267 -0.18 13.47 16.61
N TYR A 268 -0.90 13.07 15.56
CA TYR A 268 -1.23 13.91 14.41
C TYR A 268 -2.76 13.97 14.22
N PRO A 269 -3.48 14.73 15.06
CA PRO A 269 -4.95 14.75 15.06
C PRO A 269 -5.57 15.37 13.81
N ASP A 270 -4.80 16.08 12.98
CA ASP A 270 -5.22 16.64 11.70
C ASP A 270 -4.94 15.70 10.51
N ALA A 271 -4.40 14.51 10.75
CA ALA A 271 -4.12 13.49 9.74
C ALA A 271 -4.90 12.20 9.99
N ASN A 272 -5.28 11.53 8.90
CA ASN A 272 -5.96 10.25 8.89
C ASN A 272 -4.94 9.13 8.67
N PHE A 273 -4.99 8.10 9.52
CA PHE A 273 -4.18 6.89 9.39
C PHE A 273 -5.09 5.67 9.27
N THR A 274 -5.06 5.01 8.12
CA THR A 274 -5.75 3.75 7.87
C THR A 274 -4.74 2.62 7.88
N TYR A 275 -4.92 1.66 8.79
CA TYR A 275 -4.16 0.41 8.82
C TYR A 275 -4.93 -0.69 8.08
N VAL A 276 -4.27 -1.40 7.17
CA VAL A 276 -4.87 -2.49 6.39
C VAL A 276 -4.17 -3.81 6.71
N ASP A 277 -4.96 -4.78 7.15
CA ASP A 277 -4.47 -6.12 7.51
C ASP A 277 -4.37 -7.05 6.27
N ILE A 278 -3.42 -6.75 5.39
CA ILE A 278 -3.06 -7.56 4.22
C ILE A 278 -2.68 -8.98 4.62
N PHE A 279 -2.02 -9.19 5.76
CA PHE A 279 -1.72 -10.53 6.28
C PHE A 279 -2.97 -11.38 6.35
N THR A 280 -3.97 -10.92 7.10
CA THR A 280 -5.19 -11.71 7.33
C THR A 280 -5.98 -11.91 6.04
N ILE A 281 -6.05 -10.89 5.17
CA ILE A 281 -6.72 -10.99 3.86
C ILE A 281 -6.08 -12.08 3.00
N LYS A 282 -4.75 -12.02 2.80
CA LYS A 282 -4.03 -12.99 1.97
C LYS A 282 -4.01 -14.38 2.59
N TYR A 283 -3.84 -14.49 3.91
CA TYR A 283 -3.85 -15.76 4.61
C TYR A 283 -5.23 -16.43 4.54
N ASN A 284 -6.33 -15.66 4.66
CA ASN A 284 -7.69 -16.17 4.48
C ASN A 284 -7.92 -16.69 3.06
N LEU A 285 -7.43 -15.96 2.05
CA LEU A 285 -7.49 -16.39 0.65
C LEU A 285 -6.78 -17.74 0.45
N ILE A 286 -5.58 -17.91 1.02
CA ILE A 286 -4.84 -19.19 0.96
C ILE A 286 -5.63 -20.30 1.66
N ALA A 287 -6.14 -20.04 2.87
CA ALA A 287 -6.88 -21.03 3.65
C ALA A 287 -8.21 -21.44 2.99
N ASN A 288 -8.82 -20.56 2.18
CA ASN A 288 -10.14 -20.74 1.58
C ASN A 288 -10.10 -20.64 0.05
N TYR A 289 -8.99 -21.01 -0.59
CA TYR A 289 -8.74 -20.78 -2.02
C TYR A 289 -9.90 -21.24 -2.91
N SER A 290 -10.51 -22.38 -2.59
CA SER A 290 -11.64 -22.96 -3.34
C SER A 290 -12.88 -22.08 -3.41
N ARG A 291 -13.01 -21.06 -2.56
CA ARG A 291 -14.11 -20.08 -2.59
C ARG A 291 -13.86 -18.90 -3.53
N TYR A 292 -12.61 -18.70 -3.95
CA TYR A 292 -12.18 -17.51 -4.68
C TYR A 292 -11.81 -17.78 -6.16
N GLY A 293 -11.99 -19.03 -6.63
CA GLY A 293 -11.69 -19.47 -7.99
C GLY A 293 -10.37 -20.23 -8.08
#